data_AF-A0A0R2BBQ8-F1
#
_entry.id   AF-A0A0R2BBQ8-F1
#
_cell.length_a   1.000
_cell.length_b   1.000
_cell.length_c   1.000
_cell.angle_alpha   90.00
_cell.angle_beta   90.00
_cell.angle_gamma   90.00
#
_symmetry.space_group_name_H-M   'P 1'
#
loop_
_entity.id
_entity.type
_entity.pdbx_description
1 polymer ?
#
loop_
_entity_poly.entity_id
_entity_poly.type
_entity_poly.pdbx_seq_one_letter_code
_entity_poly.pdbx_strand_id
1 'polypeptide(L)'
;MNKKWVVKSTLALATALMVTGTVGNSVTASKMPLEYSNHKKVKKGGTLHVGYSSSGVFKGVFSDVLRVDGPTSDVSQFGDYNLFRANADHKYTKGGLAEVTFDQAQKTATVKIK
;
A
#
# COMPACT_ATOMS: atom_id res chain seq x y z
N MET A 1 6.01 -20.92 67.45
CA MET A 1 5.81 -20.73 65.99
C MET A 1 5.83 -19.23 65.68
N ASN A 2 6.97 -18.72 65.20
CA ASN A 2 7.17 -17.28 64.96
C ASN A 2 6.63 -16.88 63.58
N LYS A 3 5.59 -16.03 63.57
CA LYS A 3 4.84 -15.51 62.40
C LYS A 3 5.69 -14.81 61.31
N LYS A 4 7.01 -14.66 61.49
CA LYS A 4 7.90 -13.99 60.52
C LYS A 4 8.42 -14.92 59.42
N TRP A 5 8.30 -16.24 59.55
CA TRP A 5 8.81 -17.18 58.55
C TRP A 5 7.80 -17.49 57.44
N VAL A 6 6.50 -17.50 57.74
CA VAL A 6 5.43 -17.84 56.77
C VAL A 6 5.18 -16.72 55.75
N VAL A 7 5.46 -15.47 56.10
CA VAL A 7 5.24 -14.31 55.20
C VAL A 7 6.30 -14.23 54.08
N LYS A 8 7.49 -14.80 54.27
CA LYS A 8 8.53 -14.82 53.22
C LYS A 8 8.32 -15.93 52.19
N SER A 9 7.58 -16.99 52.55
CA SER A 9 7.41 -18.17 51.68
C SER A 9 6.29 -18.01 50.64
N THR A 10 5.33 -17.12 50.87
CA THR A 10 4.23 -16.88 49.90
C THR A 10 4.58 -15.87 48.81
N LEU A 11 5.62 -15.05 49.00
CA LEU A 11 6.04 -14.08 47.98
C LEU A 11 6.97 -14.67 46.91
N ALA A 12 7.57 -15.84 47.16
CA ALA A 12 8.46 -16.50 46.20
C ALA A 12 7.74 -17.38 45.17
N LEU A 13 6.47 -17.74 45.41
CA LEU A 13 5.72 -18.60 44.47
C LEU A 13 4.82 -17.83 43.50
N ALA A 14 4.59 -16.53 43.74
CA ALA A 14 3.78 -15.68 42.85
C ALA A 14 4.61 -15.04 41.71
N THR A 15 5.95 -15.01 41.81
CA THR A 15 6.82 -14.47 40.75
C THR A 15 7.24 -15.50 39.70
N ALA A 16 6.94 -16.79 39.88
CA ALA A 16 7.33 -17.84 38.94
C ALA A 16 6.27 -18.18 37.88
N LEU A 17 5.04 -17.66 37.97
CA LEU A 17 3.92 -18.07 37.10
C LEU A 17 3.48 -17.05 36.03
N MET A 18 4.21 -15.94 35.83
CA MET A 18 3.85 -14.92 34.84
C MET A 18 4.84 -14.83 33.66
N VAL A 19 5.78 -15.77 33.56
CA VAL A 19 6.72 -15.86 32.41
C VAL A 19 6.53 -17.19 31.68
N THR A 20 5.29 -17.50 31.33
CA THR A 20 4.99 -18.21 30.08
C THR A 20 4.39 -17.21 29.09
N GLY A 21 5.03 -16.04 29.00
CA GLY A 21 4.90 -15.21 27.82
C GLY A 21 5.43 -16.03 26.66
N THR A 22 4.51 -16.51 25.83
CA THR A 22 4.82 -17.02 24.49
C THR A 22 5.84 -16.08 23.88
N VAL A 23 7.10 -16.53 23.75
CA VAL A 23 8.06 -15.91 22.84
C VAL A 23 7.51 -16.15 21.44
N GLY A 24 6.52 -15.34 21.06
CA GLY A 24 6.18 -15.15 19.68
C GLY A 24 7.41 -14.53 19.06
N ASN A 25 8.11 -15.28 18.22
CA ASN A 25 9.06 -14.71 17.29
C ASN A 25 8.28 -13.75 16.38
N SER A 26 8.07 -12.51 16.81
CA SER A 26 7.62 -11.45 15.94
C SER A 26 8.82 -11.09 15.08
N VAL A 27 8.99 -11.80 13.97
CA VAL A 27 9.82 -11.32 12.87
C VAL A 27 9.15 -10.03 12.41
N THR A 28 9.67 -8.90 12.87
CA THR A 28 9.20 -7.61 12.40
C THR A 28 9.67 -7.53 10.95
N ALA A 29 8.75 -7.78 10.02
CA ALA A 29 9.02 -7.60 8.60
C ALA A 29 9.57 -6.18 8.40
N SER A 30 10.76 -6.07 7.83
CA SER A 30 11.35 -4.77 7.50
C SER A 30 10.36 -4.04 6.59
N LYS A 31 9.82 -2.92 7.06
CA LYS A 31 8.90 -2.11 6.28
C LYS A 31 9.71 -1.40 5.20
N MET A 32 9.60 -1.87 3.97
CA MET A 32 10.15 -1.14 2.82
C MET A 32 9.35 0.16 2.65
N PRO A 33 10.01 1.33 2.59
CA PRO A 33 9.31 2.57 2.34
C PRO A 33 8.71 2.55 0.93
N LEU A 34 7.44 2.94 0.81
CA LEU A 34 6.75 3.07 -0.47
C LEU A 34 7.17 4.33 -1.24
N GLU A 35 7.69 5.33 -0.53
CA GLU A 35 8.05 6.63 -1.07
C GLU A 35 9.47 7.03 -0.66
N TYR A 36 10.14 7.76 -1.54
CA TYR A 36 11.43 8.38 -1.26
C TYR A 36 11.26 9.88 -1.01
N SER A 37 11.52 10.33 0.23
CA SER A 37 11.48 11.76 0.57
C SER A 37 12.79 12.45 0.20
N ASN A 38 12.77 13.28 -0.83
CA ASN A 38 13.91 14.09 -1.24
C ASN A 38 13.80 15.51 -0.68
N HIS A 39 14.65 15.86 0.29
CA HIS A 39 14.66 17.19 0.92
C HIS A 39 15.37 18.28 0.10
N LYS A 40 15.91 17.95 -1.07
CA LYS A 40 16.51 18.95 -1.97
C LYS A 40 15.42 19.76 -2.66
N LYS A 41 15.73 21.02 -2.99
CA LYS A 41 14.83 21.87 -3.78
C LYS A 41 14.57 21.23 -5.16
N VAL A 42 13.31 21.22 -5.57
CA VAL A 42 12.88 20.76 -6.91
C VAL A 42 13.52 21.64 -7.98
N LYS A 43 14.11 21.02 -9.00
CA LYS A 43 14.63 21.72 -10.17
C LYS A 43 13.48 22.02 -11.13
N LYS A 44 13.47 23.23 -11.73
CA LYS A 44 12.50 23.58 -12.77
C LYS A 44 12.96 22.95 -14.09
N GLY A 45 12.12 22.09 -14.67
CA GLY A 45 12.45 21.31 -15.86
C GLY A 45 13.37 20.11 -15.58
N GLY A 46 13.79 19.44 -16.65
CA GLY A 46 14.63 18.24 -16.60
C GLY A 46 14.00 17.06 -17.32
N THR A 47 14.82 16.06 -17.64
CA THR A 47 14.39 14.82 -18.28
C THR A 47 14.47 13.69 -17.26
N LEU A 48 13.36 13.01 -17.01
CA LEU A 48 13.33 11.80 -16.20
C LEU A 48 13.64 10.60 -17.12
N HIS A 49 14.68 9.84 -16.76
CA HIS A 49 15.02 8.60 -17.45
C HIS A 49 14.57 7.42 -16.60
N VAL A 50 13.71 6.56 -17.16
CA VAL A 50 13.22 5.35 -16.52
C VAL A 50 13.48 4.15 -17.44
N GLY A 51 13.72 2.99 -16.85
CA GLY A 51 13.91 1.74 -17.56
C GLY A 51 13.07 0.64 -16.92
N TYR A 52 12.54 -0.26 -17.75
CA TYR A 52 11.83 -1.45 -17.31
C TYR A 52 12.75 -2.67 -17.46
N SER A 53 12.98 -3.40 -16.38
CA SER A 53 13.83 -4.59 -16.41
C SER A 53 13.02 -5.81 -16.88
N SER A 54 13.33 -6.31 -18.07
CA SER A 54 12.69 -7.51 -18.66
C SER A 54 13.69 -8.29 -19.50
N SER A 55 13.59 -9.62 -19.49
CA SER A 55 14.34 -10.50 -20.39
C SER A 55 13.68 -10.66 -21.77
N GLY A 56 12.39 -10.32 -21.89
CA GLY A 56 11.63 -10.37 -23.13
C GLY A 56 11.67 -9.06 -23.93
N VAL A 57 11.29 -9.14 -25.21
CA VAL A 57 11.17 -7.98 -26.11
C VAL A 57 10.00 -7.08 -25.67
N PHE A 58 10.24 -5.77 -25.66
CA PHE A 58 9.20 -4.76 -25.40
C PHE A 58 8.22 -4.69 -26.58
N LYS A 59 6.93 -4.92 -26.33
CA LYS A 59 5.92 -5.00 -27.41
C LYS A 59 5.46 -3.62 -27.89
N GLY A 60 5.28 -2.64 -26.99
CA GLY A 60 4.96 -1.26 -27.37
C GLY A 60 3.55 -1.03 -27.90
N VAL A 61 2.58 -1.90 -27.57
CA VAL A 61 1.16 -1.71 -27.93
C VAL A 61 0.45 -0.94 -26.80
N PHE A 62 0.34 0.38 -26.95
CA PHE A 62 -0.21 1.28 -25.93
C PHE A 62 -1.75 1.33 -25.89
N SER A 63 -2.43 0.86 -26.95
CA SER A 63 -3.90 0.80 -26.95
C SER A 63 -4.38 -0.23 -25.94
N ASP A 64 -5.08 0.20 -24.89
CA ASP A 64 -5.57 -0.66 -23.79
C ASP A 64 -6.30 -1.91 -24.28
N VAL A 65 -7.16 -1.78 -25.28
CA VAL A 65 -7.96 -2.91 -25.80
C VAL A 65 -7.14 -3.93 -26.61
N LEU A 66 -5.92 -3.58 -27.01
CA LEU A 66 -5.02 -4.43 -27.81
C LEU A 66 -3.76 -4.84 -27.03
N ARG A 67 -3.52 -4.24 -25.86
CA ARG A 67 -2.32 -4.47 -25.04
C ARG A 67 -2.40 -5.84 -24.37
N VAL A 68 -1.30 -6.58 -24.42
CA VAL A 68 -1.23 -7.98 -23.97
C VAL A 68 0.04 -8.27 -23.15
N ASP A 69 0.75 -7.24 -22.70
CA ASP A 69 1.98 -7.39 -21.92
C ASP A 69 2.09 -6.34 -20.79
N GLY A 70 2.63 -6.79 -19.66
CA GLY A 70 2.88 -5.98 -18.47
C GLY A 70 3.88 -4.84 -18.69
N PRO A 71 5.06 -5.06 -19.32
CA PRO A 71 6.04 -3.99 -19.51
C PRO A 71 5.49 -2.77 -20.24
N THR A 72 4.70 -2.98 -21.31
CA THR A 72 4.03 -1.86 -21.98
C THR A 72 3.04 -1.19 -21.03
N SER A 73 2.27 -1.95 -20.25
CA SER A 73 1.32 -1.41 -19.28
C SER A 73 1.99 -0.50 -18.25
N ASP A 74 3.10 -0.95 -17.67
CA ASP A 74 3.80 -0.21 -16.63
C ASP A 74 4.44 1.07 -17.17
N VAL A 75 4.89 1.09 -18.42
CA VAL A 75 5.41 2.31 -19.06
C VAL A 75 4.28 3.23 -19.53
N SER A 76 3.10 2.70 -19.85
CA SER A 76 1.97 3.51 -20.34
C SER A 76 1.44 4.49 -19.29
N GLN A 77 1.68 4.24 -17.99
CA GLN A 77 1.22 5.09 -16.88
C GLN A 77 1.61 6.58 -16.99
N PHE A 78 2.66 6.91 -17.75
CA PHE A 78 3.10 8.30 -17.95
C PHE A 78 2.24 9.07 -18.96
N GLY A 79 1.49 8.36 -19.82
CA GLY A 79 0.61 8.94 -20.84
C GLY A 79 -0.85 8.51 -20.72
N ASP A 80 -1.13 7.40 -20.01
CA ASP A 80 -2.49 6.92 -19.75
C ASP A 80 -3.13 7.75 -18.64
N TYR A 81 -4.30 8.32 -18.94
CA TYR A 81 -5.07 9.10 -17.98
C TYR A 81 -6.32 8.36 -17.57
N ASN A 82 -6.42 8.02 -16.29
CA ASN A 82 -7.64 7.46 -15.73
C ASN A 82 -8.74 8.53 -15.70
N LEU A 83 -9.94 8.19 -16.20
CA LEU A 83 -11.12 9.05 -16.12
C LEU A 83 -11.48 9.37 -14.67
N PHE A 84 -11.44 8.36 -13.81
CA PHE A 84 -11.82 8.47 -12.40
C PHE A 84 -10.60 8.43 -11.49
N ARG A 85 -10.61 9.25 -10.44
CA ARG A 85 -9.58 9.22 -9.41
C ARG A 85 -9.97 8.21 -8.32
N ALA A 86 -9.08 7.30 -7.97
CA ALA A 86 -9.26 6.40 -6.84
C ALA A 86 -8.42 6.87 -5.62
N ASN A 87 -8.89 6.59 -4.41
CA ASN A 87 -8.09 6.74 -3.20
C ASN A 87 -7.28 5.46 -2.89
N ALA A 88 -6.50 5.48 -1.82
CA ALA A 88 -5.71 4.33 -1.37
C ALA A 88 -6.54 3.09 -1.03
N ASP A 89 -7.83 3.25 -0.73
CA ASP A 89 -8.77 2.15 -0.48
C ASP A 89 -9.47 1.66 -1.76
N HIS A 90 -8.96 2.06 -2.93
CA HIS A 90 -9.52 1.74 -4.25
C HIS A 90 -10.97 2.22 -4.46
N LYS A 91 -11.39 3.28 -3.78
CA LYS A 91 -12.71 3.90 -3.97
C LYS A 91 -12.61 5.11 -4.88
N TYR A 92 -13.58 5.26 -5.79
CA TYR A 92 -13.67 6.46 -6.62
C TYR A 92 -13.93 7.70 -5.78
N THR A 93 -13.21 8.76 -6.08
CA THR A 93 -13.28 10.06 -5.41
C THR A 93 -13.38 11.19 -6.41
N LYS A 94 -13.86 12.35 -5.96
CA LYS A 94 -13.92 13.56 -6.78
C LYS A 94 -12.53 14.04 -7.16
N GLY A 95 -12.42 14.76 -8.27
CA GLY A 95 -11.16 15.36 -8.73
C GLY A 95 -10.47 14.66 -9.89
N GLY A 96 -11.02 13.55 -10.40
CA GLY A 96 -10.60 12.97 -11.70
C GLY A 96 -11.03 13.84 -12.90
N LEU A 97 -10.81 13.32 -14.10
CA LEU A 97 -11.28 13.92 -15.36
C LEU A 97 -12.81 13.80 -15.53
N ALA A 98 -13.39 12.80 -14.88
CA ALA A 98 -14.83 12.60 -14.75
C ALA A 98 -15.21 12.22 -13.31
N GLU A 99 -16.49 12.40 -13.00
CA GLU A 99 -17.12 11.90 -11.78
C GLU A 99 -18.10 10.78 -12.13
N VAL A 100 -18.22 9.78 -11.25
CA VAL A 100 -19.17 8.67 -11.40
C VAL A 100 -20.10 8.59 -10.20
N THR A 101 -21.39 8.40 -10.46
CA THR A 101 -22.42 8.12 -9.45
C THR A 101 -23.13 6.82 -9.79
N PHE A 102 -23.47 6.02 -8.78
CA PHE A 102 -24.11 4.72 -8.95
C PHE A 102 -25.51 4.73 -8.35
N ASP A 103 -26.51 4.28 -9.11
CA ASP A 103 -27.83 3.92 -8.62
C ASP A 103 -27.96 2.40 -8.64
N GLN A 104 -27.94 1.80 -7.45
CA GLN A 104 -28.01 0.34 -7.31
C GLN A 104 -29.40 -0.21 -7.59
N ALA A 105 -30.47 0.57 -7.32
CA ALA A 105 -31.83 0.13 -7.55
C ALA A 105 -32.11 0.04 -9.05
N GLN A 106 -31.63 1.03 -9.81
CA GLN A 106 -31.76 1.07 -11.27
C GLN A 106 -30.64 0.33 -12.01
N LYS A 107 -29.59 -0.11 -11.31
CA LYS A 107 -28.40 -0.74 -11.89
C LYS A 107 -27.69 0.15 -12.92
N THR A 108 -27.63 1.45 -12.64
CA THR A 108 -27.01 2.44 -13.54
C THR A 108 -25.78 3.08 -12.93
N ALA A 109 -24.84 3.46 -13.79
CA ALA A 109 -23.72 4.33 -13.46
C ALA A 109 -23.79 5.56 -14.36
N THR A 110 -23.80 6.75 -13.77
CA THR A 110 -23.79 8.02 -14.50
C THR A 110 -22.40 8.61 -14.45
N VAL A 111 -21.82 8.86 -15.62
CA VAL A 111 -20.49 9.45 -15.77
C VAL A 111 -20.63 10.89 -16.25
N LYS A 112 -20.08 11.84 -15.50
CA LYS A 112 -20.05 13.25 -15.85
C LYS A 112 -18.62 13.70 -16.12
N ILE A 113 -18.35 14.06 -17.38
CA ILE A 113 -17.07 14.61 -17.82
C ILE A 113 -17.01 16.11 -17.45
N LYS A 114 -15.82 16.59 -17.09
CA LYS A 114 -15.57 18.01 -16.81
C LYS A 114 -15.42 18.87 -18.05
#